data_AF-A0AB37S7V7-F1
#
_entry.id   AF-A0AB37S7V7-F1
#
_cell.length_a   1.000
_cell.length_b   1.000
_cell.length_c   1.000
_cell.angle_alpha   90.00
_cell.angle_beta   90.00
_cell.angle_gamma   90.00
#
_symmetry.space_group_name_H-M   'P 1'
#
loop_
_entity.id
_entity.type
_entity.pdbx_description
1 polymer ?
#
loop_
_entity_poly.entity_id
_entity_poly.type
_entity_poly.pdbx_seq_one_letter_code
_entity_poly.pdbx_strand_id
1 'polypeptide(L)'
;MASLSTSTSTGLSSATSSISSLSTSTSTGLSSATSSINSLSTSTSTGLSTATSTILSLSTSTSTGLSTATSSITSLSTSTSTAIEAAKTHYYSVNDNGTQQGNYANDGATGVNSLAAGVNASAAGASSVAVGDGSNAQTAGAVAIGQNASATGGKAVSIGSGNTASGDGAVAIGDPSIATGTGAVALGANDTATGTGAVALGNANTATGNSALALGSANQATADNTIALGNQATASAIGAQAYGSNAKATATDALAFGTNAQANVANSIAMGANSTTGNAVGVSSVTVGGITYPVYGTSPVGVFSVGAPGAERQITNVAAGRVSATSTDAINGSQLNATNQAVNSLSTSTASNIASLSTGIGSLSTGLSSTNSNLTSLSTSTSTAINSLSTGLSSTNSNLTSLSTSTSTGIGSLSTGLSTTNSTVASLSTGVTNLGDQVNQLSTTINNNTTRAANNTGIAADMNGTGNDRPTVTAGSNSVAIGANSNDGGRSNVVSVGSDTQQRQITNVAPGTQGTDAVNVNQLTQVQTTLSTALSGQQGQINALGSQLQQTDQMAKQGIAAVGAMASIPQLDRDANFGMGIGTSTFLGQKAMAVNMQARITENLKASINGGFSGGQKVIGAGMLYQWK
;
A
#
# COMPACT_ATOMS: atom_id res chain seq x y z
N MET A 1 24.87 -126.17 -57.40
CA MET A 1 25.72 -126.61 -56.25
C MET A 1 25.13 -126.03 -54.97
N ALA A 2 25.25 -126.73 -53.82
CA ALA A 2 24.57 -126.34 -52.57
C ALA A 2 25.16 -125.10 -51.89
N SER A 3 26.48 -124.95 -51.89
CA SER A 3 27.19 -123.76 -51.38
C SER A 3 28.61 -123.73 -51.94
N LEU A 4 29.14 -122.54 -52.23
CA LEU A 4 30.54 -122.34 -52.61
C LEU A 4 31.14 -121.19 -51.77
N SER A 5 32.14 -121.50 -50.95
CA SER A 5 32.89 -120.50 -50.18
C SER A 5 34.34 -120.48 -50.62
N THR A 6 34.88 -119.31 -50.95
CA THR A 6 36.30 -119.15 -51.34
C THR A 6 36.95 -117.99 -50.58
N SER A 7 38.00 -118.30 -49.82
CA SER A 7 38.65 -117.34 -48.90
C SER A 7 39.46 -116.25 -49.60
N THR A 8 39.98 -116.54 -50.80
CA THR A 8 40.71 -115.60 -51.66
C THR A 8 40.54 -116.03 -53.11
N SER A 9 39.80 -115.28 -53.93
CA SER A 9 39.56 -115.64 -55.35
C SER A 9 39.75 -114.44 -56.27
N THR A 10 40.92 -114.39 -56.90
CA THR A 10 41.28 -113.43 -57.96
C THR A 10 40.86 -113.89 -59.36
N GLY A 11 40.27 -115.10 -59.50
CA GLY A 11 40.10 -115.77 -60.80
C GLY A 11 38.67 -116.06 -61.26
N LEU A 12 37.64 -115.81 -60.45
CA LEU A 12 36.25 -116.13 -60.83
C LEU A 12 35.58 -114.92 -61.53
N SER A 13 35.69 -114.86 -62.85
CA SER A 13 35.15 -113.75 -63.66
C SER A 13 33.71 -113.93 -64.15
N SER A 14 33.20 -115.17 -64.16
CA SER A 14 31.80 -115.49 -64.49
C SER A 14 31.36 -116.79 -63.83
N ALA A 15 30.05 -116.92 -63.56
CA ALA A 15 29.42 -118.13 -63.05
C ALA A 15 28.13 -118.43 -63.83
N THR A 16 28.05 -119.63 -64.40
CA THR A 16 27.05 -120.03 -65.41
C THR A 16 26.10 -121.15 -64.94
N SER A 17 25.99 -121.40 -63.64
CA SER A 17 25.15 -122.46 -63.08
C SER A 17 24.49 -122.05 -61.77
N SER A 18 23.31 -122.60 -61.47
CA SER A 18 22.53 -122.26 -60.28
C SER A 18 23.28 -122.60 -58.98
N ILE A 19 23.59 -121.57 -58.19
CA ILE A 19 24.31 -121.65 -56.92
C ILE A 19 23.38 -121.19 -55.80
N SER A 20 23.14 -122.03 -54.79
CA SER A 20 22.25 -121.63 -53.69
C SER A 20 22.90 -120.64 -52.72
N SER A 21 24.21 -120.73 -52.50
CA SER A 21 24.96 -119.68 -51.79
C SER A 21 26.40 -119.57 -52.29
N LEU A 22 26.88 -118.34 -52.43
CA LEU A 22 28.26 -118.01 -52.84
C LEU A 22 28.84 -117.01 -51.83
N SER A 23 29.94 -117.34 -51.17
CA SER A 23 30.61 -116.46 -50.20
C SER A 23 32.08 -116.25 -50.57
N THR A 24 32.52 -114.99 -50.72
CA THR A 24 33.90 -114.66 -51.11
C THR A 24 34.49 -113.54 -50.25
N SER A 25 35.58 -113.80 -49.53
CA SER A 25 36.15 -112.81 -48.60
C SER A 25 36.87 -111.67 -49.31
N THR A 26 37.53 -111.96 -50.44
CA THR A 26 38.18 -111.00 -51.34
C THR A 26 37.95 -111.42 -52.79
N SER A 27 37.18 -110.62 -53.56
CA SER A 27 37.03 -110.85 -55.00
C SER A 27 36.96 -109.56 -55.79
N THR A 28 38.06 -109.27 -56.48
CA THR A 28 38.21 -108.19 -57.46
C THR A 28 37.77 -108.58 -58.87
N GLY A 29 37.36 -109.85 -59.09
CA GLY A 29 37.23 -110.43 -60.43
C GLY A 29 35.82 -110.65 -60.97
N LEU A 30 34.79 -110.75 -60.12
CA LEU A 30 33.44 -111.11 -60.57
C LEU A 30 32.70 -109.90 -61.18
N SER A 31 32.86 -109.71 -62.48
CA SER A 31 32.27 -108.58 -63.22
C SER A 31 30.87 -108.83 -63.78
N SER A 32 30.48 -110.10 -63.95
CA SER A 32 29.14 -110.47 -64.41
C SER A 32 28.63 -111.78 -63.80
N ALA A 33 27.34 -111.81 -63.46
CA ALA A 33 26.63 -113.01 -63.02
C ALA A 33 25.38 -113.24 -63.90
N THR A 34 25.38 -114.35 -64.64
CA THR A 34 24.38 -114.69 -65.67
C THR A 34 23.54 -115.93 -65.32
N SER A 35 23.51 -116.29 -64.04
CA SER A 35 22.73 -117.43 -63.52
C SER A 35 22.13 -117.10 -62.15
N SER A 36 21.05 -117.78 -61.77
CA SER A 36 20.31 -117.50 -60.54
C SER A 36 21.13 -117.90 -59.30
N ILE A 37 21.34 -116.93 -58.40
CA ILE A 37 22.09 -117.12 -57.14
C ILE A 37 21.16 -116.78 -55.98
N ASN A 38 20.84 -117.73 -55.10
CA ASN A 38 19.88 -117.44 -54.02
C ASN A 38 20.49 -116.53 -52.92
N SER A 39 21.78 -116.65 -52.64
CA SER A 39 22.49 -115.77 -51.69
C SER A 39 23.94 -115.52 -52.12
N LEU A 40 24.34 -114.27 -52.25
CA LEU A 40 25.71 -113.85 -52.57
C LEU A 40 26.27 -112.98 -51.44
N SER A 41 27.43 -113.35 -50.87
CA SER A 41 28.07 -112.63 -49.76
C SER A 41 29.52 -112.29 -50.10
N THR A 42 29.86 -111.00 -50.25
CA THR A 42 31.23 -110.57 -50.62
C THR A 42 31.78 -109.52 -49.66
N SER A 43 32.86 -109.84 -48.93
CA SER A 43 33.39 -108.94 -47.89
C SER A 43 34.15 -107.74 -48.47
N THR A 44 34.82 -107.93 -49.62
CA THR A 44 35.41 -106.85 -50.43
C THR A 44 35.23 -107.15 -51.92
N SER A 45 34.46 -106.32 -52.64
CA SER A 45 34.35 -106.40 -54.10
C SER A 45 34.14 -105.03 -54.73
N THR A 46 35.08 -104.67 -55.60
CA THR A 46 35.13 -103.44 -56.38
C THR A 46 34.69 -103.63 -57.85
N GLY A 47 34.25 -104.85 -58.22
CA GLY A 47 34.18 -105.28 -59.63
C GLY A 47 32.81 -105.62 -60.21
N LEU A 48 31.75 -105.80 -59.42
CA LEU A 48 30.45 -106.28 -59.91
C LEU A 48 29.64 -105.15 -60.57
N SER A 49 29.84 -104.96 -61.87
CA SER A 49 29.24 -103.88 -62.67
C SER A 49 27.89 -104.23 -63.31
N THR A 50 27.59 -105.51 -63.52
CA THR A 50 26.31 -105.96 -64.12
C THR A 50 25.80 -107.30 -63.57
N ALA A 51 24.52 -107.35 -63.21
CA ALA A 51 23.83 -108.57 -62.77
C ALA A 51 22.51 -108.76 -63.55
N THR A 52 22.48 -109.77 -64.43
CA THR A 52 21.40 -109.99 -65.41
C THR A 52 20.55 -111.24 -65.10
N SER A 53 20.51 -111.67 -63.84
CA SER A 53 19.72 -112.82 -63.38
C SER A 53 19.30 -112.66 -61.92
N THR A 54 18.22 -113.32 -61.52
CA THR A 54 17.62 -113.23 -60.17
C THR A 54 18.61 -113.59 -59.07
N ILE A 55 18.98 -112.60 -58.26
CA ILE A 55 19.68 -112.76 -56.99
C ILE A 55 18.68 -112.50 -55.86
N LEU A 56 18.34 -113.52 -55.06
CA LEU A 56 17.35 -113.35 -53.98
C LEU A 56 17.92 -112.50 -52.82
N SER A 57 19.16 -112.78 -52.39
CA SER A 57 19.83 -112.02 -51.32
C SER A 57 21.28 -111.66 -51.70
N LEU A 58 21.68 -110.41 -51.45
CA LEU A 58 23.04 -109.91 -51.67
C LEU A 58 23.56 -109.19 -50.41
N SER A 59 24.69 -109.64 -49.89
CA SER A 59 25.37 -109.06 -48.74
C SER A 59 26.77 -108.61 -49.12
N THR A 60 27.01 -107.30 -49.16
CA THR A 60 28.36 -106.75 -49.39
C THR A 60 28.78 -105.87 -48.22
N SER A 61 30.03 -106.01 -47.77
CA SER A 61 30.52 -105.20 -46.64
C SER A 61 31.14 -103.86 -47.08
N THR A 62 31.64 -103.75 -48.31
CA THR A 62 32.41 -102.58 -48.79
C THR A 62 32.29 -102.28 -50.31
N SER A 63 31.18 -102.59 -50.98
CA SER A 63 31.10 -102.41 -52.44
C SER A 63 30.76 -100.98 -52.87
N THR A 64 31.58 -100.41 -53.77
CA THR A 64 31.45 -99.06 -54.33
C THR A 64 31.12 -99.03 -55.83
N GLY A 65 30.83 -100.18 -56.44
CA GLY A 65 30.87 -100.36 -57.91
C GLY A 65 29.56 -100.71 -58.63
N LEU A 66 28.42 -100.86 -57.94
CA LEU A 66 27.17 -101.30 -58.58
C LEU A 66 26.45 -100.12 -59.26
N SER A 67 26.64 -99.98 -60.58
CA SER A 67 26.12 -98.84 -61.36
C SER A 67 24.79 -99.09 -62.06
N THR A 68 24.40 -100.34 -62.33
CA THR A 68 23.08 -100.69 -62.89
C THR A 68 22.56 -102.01 -62.34
N ALA A 69 21.27 -102.04 -61.96
CA ALA A 69 20.56 -103.23 -61.50
C ALA A 69 19.22 -103.35 -62.23
N THR A 70 19.04 -104.42 -63.00
CA THR A 70 17.87 -104.66 -63.87
C THR A 70 17.07 -105.90 -63.49
N SER A 71 17.21 -106.39 -62.24
CA SER A 71 16.53 -107.59 -61.74
C SER A 71 16.06 -107.46 -60.30
N SER A 72 15.04 -108.24 -59.93
CA SER A 72 14.35 -108.20 -58.64
C SER A 72 15.20 -108.80 -57.50
N ILE A 73 15.96 -107.95 -56.81
CA ILE A 73 16.67 -108.31 -55.57
C ILE A 73 15.67 -108.23 -54.39
N THR A 74 15.56 -109.30 -53.60
CA THR A 74 14.56 -109.38 -52.51
C THR A 74 15.13 -108.93 -51.15
N SER A 75 16.44 -109.04 -50.92
CA SER A 75 17.12 -108.46 -49.76
C SER A 75 18.57 -108.05 -50.06
N LEU A 76 18.99 -106.88 -49.56
CA LEU A 76 20.29 -106.27 -49.84
C LEU A 76 20.89 -105.65 -48.56
N SER A 77 22.12 -106.00 -48.18
CA SER A 77 22.69 -105.61 -46.86
C SER A 77 23.89 -104.65 -46.90
N THR A 78 24.03 -103.91 -45.79
CA THR A 78 25.21 -103.18 -45.29
C THR A 78 25.81 -102.05 -46.13
N SER A 79 26.21 -102.25 -47.39
CA SER A 79 26.79 -101.14 -48.20
C SER A 79 25.73 -100.23 -48.81
N THR A 80 24.58 -100.78 -49.21
CA THR A 80 23.48 -99.97 -49.77
C THR A 80 22.76 -99.17 -48.68
N SER A 81 22.76 -99.62 -47.43
CA SER A 81 22.31 -98.79 -46.30
C SER A 81 23.16 -97.53 -46.16
N THR A 82 24.50 -97.62 -46.19
CA THR A 82 25.37 -96.42 -46.15
C THR A 82 25.21 -95.52 -47.37
N ALA A 83 24.96 -96.10 -48.56
CA ALA A 83 24.69 -95.31 -49.77
C ALA A 83 23.29 -94.64 -49.75
N ILE A 84 22.27 -95.29 -49.20
CA ILE A 84 20.93 -94.70 -48.99
C ILE A 84 20.99 -93.59 -47.93
N GLU A 85 21.75 -93.79 -46.85
CA GLU A 85 22.03 -92.76 -45.85
C GLU A 85 22.72 -91.53 -46.46
N ALA A 86 23.69 -91.74 -47.36
CA ALA A 86 24.35 -90.66 -48.10
C ALA A 86 23.47 -90.04 -49.21
N ALA A 87 22.47 -90.76 -49.72
CA ALA A 87 21.53 -90.29 -50.74
C ALA A 87 20.34 -89.50 -50.17
N LYS A 88 20.32 -89.24 -48.85
CA LYS A 88 19.41 -88.27 -48.23
C LYS A 88 19.56 -86.89 -48.91
N THR A 89 18.51 -86.08 -48.81
CA THR A 89 18.22 -84.90 -49.66
C THR A 89 19.40 -83.96 -49.90
N HIS A 90 19.88 -83.86 -51.15
CA HIS A 90 21.13 -83.16 -51.51
C HIS A 90 21.14 -81.64 -51.27
N TYR A 91 19.98 -81.01 -51.10
CA TYR A 91 19.84 -79.57 -50.81
C TYR A 91 19.63 -79.26 -49.33
N TYR A 92 19.66 -80.27 -48.46
CA TYR A 92 19.33 -80.11 -47.05
C TYR A 92 20.33 -80.88 -46.17
N SER A 93 21.15 -80.14 -45.42
CA SER A 93 22.21 -80.67 -44.57
C SER A 93 21.99 -80.22 -43.13
N VAL A 94 22.03 -81.17 -42.20
CA VAL A 94 21.86 -80.95 -40.76
C VAL A 94 23.11 -81.46 -40.07
N ASN A 95 23.81 -80.58 -39.35
CA ASN A 95 24.92 -80.97 -38.49
C ASN A 95 24.41 -81.17 -37.07
N ASP A 96 24.36 -82.42 -36.62
CA ASP A 96 23.91 -82.84 -35.27
C ASP A 96 25.07 -82.88 -34.25
N ASN A 97 26.23 -82.30 -34.59
CA ASN A 97 27.47 -82.35 -33.83
C ASN A 97 28.02 -83.79 -33.64
N GLY A 98 27.69 -84.70 -34.56
CA GLY A 98 28.21 -86.08 -34.58
C GLY A 98 27.51 -87.03 -33.61
N THR A 99 26.41 -86.60 -32.98
CA THR A 99 25.55 -87.44 -32.15
C THR A 99 24.12 -87.37 -32.67
N GLN A 100 23.56 -88.52 -33.02
CA GLN A 100 22.18 -88.62 -33.52
C GLN A 100 21.21 -88.08 -32.47
N GLN A 101 20.42 -87.10 -32.87
CA GLN A 101 19.43 -86.40 -32.04
C GLN A 101 18.01 -86.54 -32.65
N GLY A 102 17.00 -85.87 -32.10
CA GLY A 102 15.64 -85.91 -32.63
C GLY A 102 15.55 -85.46 -34.09
N ASN A 103 14.55 -85.98 -34.81
CA ASN A 103 14.35 -85.74 -36.25
C ASN A 103 15.49 -86.27 -37.17
N TYR A 104 16.45 -87.06 -36.66
CA TYR A 104 17.50 -87.70 -37.49
C TYR A 104 16.94 -88.64 -38.58
N ALA A 105 15.77 -89.24 -38.34
CA ALA A 105 15.07 -90.05 -39.32
C ALA A 105 14.17 -89.23 -40.28
N ASN A 106 14.12 -87.91 -40.13
CA ASN A 106 13.14 -86.99 -40.75
C ASN A 106 11.68 -87.30 -40.32
N ASP A 107 11.52 -87.82 -39.10
CA ASP A 107 10.27 -88.24 -38.48
C ASP A 107 9.56 -87.13 -37.67
N GLY A 108 10.19 -85.95 -37.52
CA GLY A 108 9.61 -84.79 -36.84
C GLY A 108 8.41 -84.16 -37.58
N ALA A 109 8.26 -84.44 -38.88
CA ALA A 109 7.14 -83.98 -39.70
C ALA A 109 5.91 -84.89 -39.52
N THR A 110 5.33 -84.89 -38.31
CA THR A 110 4.20 -85.77 -37.95
C THR A 110 2.84 -85.25 -38.39
N GLY A 111 2.73 -83.95 -38.69
CA GLY A 111 1.51 -83.35 -39.24
C GLY A 111 1.30 -83.63 -40.73
N VAL A 112 0.06 -83.81 -41.16
CA VAL A 112 -0.31 -83.96 -42.58
C VAL A 112 0.13 -82.73 -43.37
N ASN A 113 0.88 -82.91 -44.47
CA ASN A 113 1.47 -81.83 -45.27
C ASN A 113 2.42 -80.89 -44.49
N SER A 114 3.02 -81.33 -43.39
CA SER A 114 3.98 -80.53 -42.59
C SER A 114 5.41 -80.56 -43.16
N LEU A 115 6.25 -79.63 -42.67
CA LEU A 115 7.69 -79.57 -42.92
C LEU A 115 8.42 -79.47 -41.58
N ALA A 116 9.24 -80.47 -41.22
CA ALA A 116 10.16 -80.41 -40.09
C ALA A 116 11.61 -80.48 -40.58
N ALA A 117 12.39 -79.44 -40.28
CA ALA A 117 13.71 -79.22 -40.86
C ALA A 117 14.69 -78.67 -39.80
N GLY A 118 15.25 -79.58 -39.00
CA GLY A 118 16.38 -79.28 -38.12
C GLY A 118 16.64 -80.42 -37.14
N VAL A 119 17.73 -80.31 -36.37
CA VAL A 119 17.95 -81.16 -35.19
C VAL A 119 16.81 -80.91 -34.21
N ASN A 120 16.20 -81.96 -33.65
CA ASN A 120 15.08 -81.86 -32.71
C ASN A 120 13.84 -81.09 -33.25
N ALA A 121 13.74 -80.80 -34.55
CA ALA A 121 12.62 -80.06 -35.13
C ALA A 121 11.33 -80.89 -35.15
N SER A 122 10.21 -80.31 -34.75
CA SER A 122 8.91 -80.97 -34.59
C SER A 122 7.81 -80.16 -35.26
N ALA A 123 7.20 -80.69 -36.32
CA ALA A 123 6.07 -80.10 -37.03
C ALA A 123 4.86 -81.06 -36.93
N ALA A 124 4.13 -80.97 -35.81
CA ALA A 124 3.01 -81.87 -35.51
C ALA A 124 1.65 -81.36 -36.05
N GLY A 125 1.57 -80.09 -36.40
CA GLY A 125 0.37 -79.49 -36.97
C GLY A 125 0.14 -79.86 -38.45
N ALA A 126 -1.11 -80.01 -38.86
CA ALA A 126 -1.43 -80.10 -40.28
C ALA A 126 -0.99 -78.82 -41.02
N SER A 127 -0.25 -78.97 -42.12
CA SER A 127 0.38 -77.87 -42.86
C SER A 127 1.28 -76.94 -42.02
N SER A 128 1.85 -77.43 -40.92
CA SER A 128 2.78 -76.65 -40.10
C SER A 128 4.22 -76.68 -40.61
N VAL A 129 5.01 -75.68 -40.25
CA VAL A 129 6.42 -75.54 -40.62
C VAL A 129 7.26 -75.40 -39.35
N ALA A 130 8.22 -76.29 -39.13
CA ALA A 130 9.25 -76.19 -38.10
C ALA A 130 10.64 -76.22 -38.75
N VAL A 131 11.42 -75.15 -38.64
CA VAL A 131 12.76 -75.03 -39.25
C VAL A 131 13.77 -74.52 -38.22
N GLY A 132 14.82 -75.29 -37.94
CA GLY A 132 15.86 -74.94 -36.97
C GLY A 132 15.96 -75.90 -35.79
N ASP A 133 17.08 -75.83 -35.07
CA ASP A 133 17.40 -76.63 -33.89
C ASP A 133 16.33 -76.45 -32.78
N GLY A 134 15.65 -77.52 -32.39
CA GLY A 134 14.59 -77.49 -31.37
C GLY A 134 13.32 -76.72 -31.76
N SER A 135 13.13 -76.37 -33.04
CA SER A 135 11.93 -75.67 -33.51
C SER A 135 10.67 -76.55 -33.37
N ASN A 136 9.56 -75.97 -32.91
CA ASN A 136 8.38 -76.71 -32.48
C ASN A 136 7.07 -76.04 -32.95
N ALA A 137 6.41 -76.61 -33.97
CA ALA A 137 5.13 -76.15 -34.52
C ALA A 137 4.04 -77.21 -34.28
N GLN A 138 3.20 -77.01 -33.26
CA GLN A 138 2.30 -78.07 -32.77
C GLN A 138 0.88 -78.05 -33.36
N THR A 139 0.43 -76.94 -33.94
CA THR A 139 -0.98 -76.76 -34.37
C THR A 139 -1.10 -76.53 -35.88
N ALA A 140 -2.30 -76.72 -36.41
CA ALA A 140 -2.56 -76.58 -37.84
C ALA A 140 -2.20 -75.17 -38.36
N GLY A 141 -1.36 -75.13 -39.39
CA GLY A 141 -0.83 -73.89 -39.99
C GLY A 141 0.16 -73.09 -39.13
N ALA A 142 0.67 -73.65 -38.03
CA ALA A 142 1.70 -72.99 -37.22
C ALA A 142 3.06 -72.92 -37.94
N VAL A 143 3.82 -71.86 -37.69
CA VAL A 143 5.14 -71.61 -38.28
C VAL A 143 6.15 -71.33 -37.17
N ALA A 144 7.10 -72.24 -36.95
CA ALA A 144 8.23 -72.08 -36.05
C ALA A 144 9.55 -72.08 -36.87
N ILE A 145 10.29 -70.97 -36.88
CA ILE A 145 11.53 -70.83 -37.65
C ILE A 145 12.61 -70.21 -36.76
N GLY A 146 13.70 -70.92 -36.52
CA GLY A 146 14.83 -70.49 -35.67
C GLY A 146 15.08 -71.46 -34.51
N GLN A 147 16.19 -71.25 -33.79
CA GLN A 147 16.56 -72.10 -32.66
C GLN A 147 15.52 -71.98 -31.53
N ASN A 148 14.99 -73.10 -31.06
CA ASN A 148 13.99 -73.19 -29.98
C ASN A 148 12.73 -72.33 -30.22
N ALA A 149 12.42 -71.97 -31.47
CA ALA A 149 11.20 -71.28 -31.83
C ALA A 149 9.98 -72.18 -31.55
N SER A 150 8.99 -71.71 -30.79
CA SER A 150 7.86 -72.51 -30.32
C SER A 150 6.52 -71.89 -30.72
N ALA A 151 5.89 -72.42 -31.76
CA ALA A 151 4.56 -72.03 -32.23
C ALA A 151 3.51 -73.08 -31.83
N THR A 152 2.78 -72.81 -30.75
CA THR A 152 1.88 -73.77 -30.09
C THR A 152 0.42 -73.34 -29.99
N GLY A 153 0.11 -72.07 -30.30
CA GLY A 153 -1.27 -71.62 -30.52
C GLY A 153 -1.73 -71.91 -31.95
N GLY A 154 -3.04 -71.98 -32.19
CA GLY A 154 -3.63 -72.25 -33.52
C GLY A 154 -3.18 -71.23 -34.58
N LYS A 155 -2.51 -71.69 -35.65
CA LYS A 155 -1.92 -70.82 -36.69
C LYS A 155 -0.91 -69.79 -36.17
N ALA A 156 -0.28 -70.03 -35.03
CA ALA A 156 0.71 -69.12 -34.46
C ALA A 156 2.00 -69.05 -35.30
N VAL A 157 2.69 -67.92 -35.22
CA VAL A 157 3.95 -67.65 -35.94
C VAL A 157 5.05 -67.30 -34.94
N SER A 158 6.12 -68.07 -34.91
CA SER A 158 7.29 -67.90 -34.04
C SER A 158 8.56 -67.89 -34.90
N ILE A 159 9.15 -66.71 -35.16
CA ILE A 159 10.30 -66.57 -36.08
C ILE A 159 11.49 -65.89 -35.40
N GLY A 160 12.53 -66.65 -35.09
CA GLY A 160 13.78 -66.21 -34.48
C GLY A 160 14.23 -67.15 -33.34
N SER A 161 15.10 -66.67 -32.47
CA SER A 161 15.73 -67.49 -31.41
C SER A 161 14.90 -67.43 -30.12
N GLY A 162 14.62 -68.59 -29.51
CA GLY A 162 13.93 -68.70 -28.21
C GLY A 162 12.49 -68.16 -28.16
N ASN A 163 11.90 -67.80 -29.30
CA ASN A 163 10.56 -67.21 -29.36
C ASN A 163 9.47 -68.20 -28.95
N THR A 164 8.41 -67.68 -28.32
CA THR A 164 7.23 -68.46 -27.91
C THR A 164 5.96 -67.78 -28.38
N ALA A 165 5.26 -68.37 -29.36
CA ALA A 165 3.94 -67.97 -29.81
C ALA A 165 2.90 -69.05 -29.44
N SER A 166 2.24 -68.90 -28.29
CA SER A 166 1.33 -69.92 -27.73
C SER A 166 -0.15 -69.54 -27.73
N GLY A 167 -0.49 -68.29 -28.04
CA GLY A 167 -1.88 -67.87 -28.25
C GLY A 167 -2.37 -68.17 -29.67
N ASP A 168 -3.67 -68.41 -29.84
CA ASP A 168 -4.27 -68.60 -31.17
C ASP A 168 -4.06 -67.37 -32.04
N GLY A 169 -3.48 -67.54 -33.23
CA GLY A 169 -3.09 -66.44 -34.14
C GLY A 169 -1.99 -65.52 -33.61
N ALA A 170 -1.28 -65.91 -32.53
CA ALA A 170 -0.21 -65.09 -31.96
C ALA A 170 1.05 -65.05 -32.86
N VAL A 171 1.79 -63.94 -32.81
CA VAL A 171 2.99 -63.69 -33.61
C VAL A 171 4.13 -63.26 -32.70
N ALA A 172 5.18 -64.10 -32.57
CA ALA A 172 6.42 -63.80 -31.87
C ALA A 172 7.60 -63.76 -32.86
N ILE A 173 8.26 -62.62 -33.05
CA ILE A 173 9.34 -62.46 -34.02
C ILE A 173 10.53 -61.72 -33.38
N GLY A 174 11.75 -62.21 -33.60
CA GLY A 174 12.99 -61.65 -33.04
C GLY A 174 13.71 -62.59 -32.06
N ASP A 175 14.27 -62.08 -30.96
CA ASP A 175 15.16 -62.87 -30.08
C ASP A 175 15.25 -62.31 -28.64
N PRO A 176 14.84 -63.06 -27.62
CA PRO A 176 13.63 -63.89 -27.58
C PRO A 176 12.40 -63.03 -27.31
N SER A 177 11.27 -63.35 -27.93
CA SER A 177 9.98 -62.66 -27.79
C SER A 177 8.85 -63.65 -27.47
N ILE A 178 7.89 -63.22 -26.65
CA ILE A 178 6.84 -64.05 -26.06
C ILE A 178 5.47 -63.48 -26.43
N ALA A 179 4.68 -64.21 -27.22
CA ALA A 179 3.31 -63.89 -27.58
C ALA A 179 2.34 -65.01 -27.13
N THR A 180 1.77 -64.89 -25.93
CA THR A 180 0.89 -65.94 -25.36
C THR A 180 -0.59 -65.60 -25.37
N GLY A 181 -0.96 -64.33 -25.59
CA GLY A 181 -2.35 -63.91 -25.74
C GLY A 181 -2.92 -64.31 -27.10
N THR A 182 -4.23 -64.58 -27.18
CA THR A 182 -4.91 -64.82 -28.46
C THR A 182 -4.80 -63.57 -29.35
N GLY A 183 -4.29 -63.70 -30.56
CA GLY A 183 -4.01 -62.61 -31.49
C GLY A 183 -2.91 -61.64 -31.03
N ALA A 184 -2.10 -62.00 -30.03
CA ALA A 184 -1.04 -61.14 -29.51
C ALA A 184 0.16 -61.06 -30.48
N VAL A 185 0.84 -59.91 -30.50
CA VAL A 185 2.02 -59.67 -31.34
C VAL A 185 3.18 -59.19 -30.48
N ALA A 186 4.29 -59.94 -30.48
CA ALA A 186 5.56 -59.55 -29.90
C ALA A 186 6.62 -59.52 -31.03
N LEU A 187 7.14 -58.34 -31.36
CA LEU A 187 8.08 -58.16 -32.48
C LEU A 187 9.28 -57.31 -32.07
N GLY A 188 10.43 -57.96 -31.91
CA GLY A 188 11.66 -57.32 -31.43
C GLY A 188 12.46 -58.25 -30.51
N ALA A 189 13.22 -57.67 -29.58
CA ALA A 189 14.06 -58.42 -28.66
C ALA A 189 13.57 -58.27 -27.22
N ASN A 190 13.34 -59.37 -26.51
CA ASN A 190 12.77 -59.41 -25.15
C ASN A 190 11.33 -58.86 -25.02
N ASP A 191 10.58 -58.74 -26.12
CA ASP A 191 9.20 -58.25 -26.07
C ASP A 191 8.22 -59.34 -25.57
N THR A 192 7.26 -58.94 -24.74
CA THR A 192 6.30 -59.84 -24.07
C THR A 192 4.88 -59.32 -24.24
N ALA A 193 4.05 -60.04 -25.01
CA ALA A 193 2.64 -59.74 -25.28
C ALA A 193 1.75 -60.92 -24.81
N THR A 194 1.18 -60.82 -23.60
CA THR A 194 0.39 -61.91 -23.00
C THR A 194 -1.10 -61.64 -22.94
N GLY A 195 -1.53 -60.39 -23.12
CA GLY A 195 -2.95 -60.03 -23.15
C GLY A 195 -3.61 -60.39 -24.49
N THR A 196 -4.93 -60.60 -24.48
CA THR A 196 -5.68 -60.89 -25.72
C THR A 196 -5.62 -59.68 -26.65
N GLY A 197 -5.12 -59.86 -27.88
CA GLY A 197 -4.89 -58.79 -28.85
C GLY A 197 -3.82 -57.77 -28.42
N ALA A 198 -2.96 -58.11 -27.47
CA ALA A 198 -1.90 -57.22 -27.01
C ALA A 198 -0.76 -57.11 -28.03
N VAL A 199 -0.10 -55.95 -28.10
CA VAL A 199 1.00 -55.67 -29.02
C VAL A 199 2.20 -55.11 -28.26
N ALA A 200 3.34 -55.81 -28.35
CA ALA A 200 4.64 -55.38 -27.84
C ALA A 200 5.63 -55.28 -29.02
N LEU A 201 6.24 -54.11 -29.23
CA LEU A 201 7.10 -53.86 -30.39
C LEU A 201 8.34 -53.02 -30.05
N GLY A 202 9.51 -53.64 -30.15
CA GLY A 202 10.82 -52.98 -30.17
C GLY A 202 11.88 -53.73 -29.35
N ASN A 203 12.07 -53.32 -28.09
CA ASN A 203 12.96 -54.02 -27.17
C ASN A 203 12.46 -53.99 -25.72
N ALA A 204 12.35 -55.15 -25.08
CA ALA A 204 11.95 -55.32 -23.68
C ALA A 204 10.58 -54.72 -23.30
N ASN A 205 9.67 -54.56 -24.27
CA ASN A 205 8.32 -54.07 -24.01
C ASN A 205 7.44 -55.17 -23.40
N THR A 206 6.56 -54.79 -22.49
CA THR A 206 5.65 -55.69 -21.77
C THR A 206 4.21 -55.21 -21.94
N ALA A 207 3.41 -55.94 -22.72
CA ALA A 207 1.99 -55.70 -22.97
C ALA A 207 1.16 -56.88 -22.42
N THR A 208 0.80 -56.83 -21.13
CA THR A 208 0.13 -57.95 -20.45
C THR A 208 -1.39 -57.79 -20.33
N GLY A 209 -1.90 -56.57 -20.45
CA GLY A 209 -3.34 -56.30 -20.46
C GLY A 209 -4.02 -56.65 -21.78
N ASN A 210 -5.31 -56.96 -21.75
CA ASN A 210 -6.08 -57.19 -22.97
C ASN A 210 -6.14 -55.92 -23.82
N SER A 211 -5.90 -56.06 -25.13
CA SER A 211 -5.80 -54.96 -26.09
C SER A 211 -4.78 -53.87 -25.70
N ALA A 212 -3.75 -54.23 -24.92
CA ALA A 212 -2.69 -53.31 -24.52
C ALA A 212 -1.65 -53.11 -25.64
N LEU A 213 -1.09 -51.91 -25.74
CA LEU A 213 -0.05 -51.55 -26.71
C LEU A 213 1.19 -51.01 -26.00
N ALA A 214 2.34 -51.67 -26.17
CA ALA A 214 3.65 -51.22 -25.70
C ALA A 214 4.63 -51.07 -26.88
N LEU A 215 5.12 -49.85 -27.14
CA LEU A 215 5.90 -49.54 -28.36
C LEU A 215 7.15 -48.71 -28.03
N GLY A 216 8.32 -49.24 -28.43
CA GLY A 216 9.61 -48.58 -28.26
C GLY A 216 10.57 -49.45 -27.45
N SER A 217 11.03 -48.98 -26.29
CA SER A 217 11.95 -49.75 -25.44
C SER A 217 11.54 -49.75 -23.95
N ALA A 218 11.54 -50.92 -23.31
CA ALA A 218 11.26 -51.11 -21.88
C ALA A 218 9.90 -50.57 -21.40
N ASN A 219 8.91 -50.43 -22.28
CA ASN A 219 7.60 -49.92 -21.91
C ASN A 219 6.73 -51.00 -21.23
N GLN A 220 5.82 -50.57 -20.36
CA GLN A 220 4.96 -51.44 -19.55
C GLN A 220 3.49 -51.02 -19.73
N ALA A 221 2.74 -51.76 -20.54
CA ALA A 221 1.30 -51.63 -20.74
C ALA A 221 0.60 -52.83 -20.05
N THR A 222 0.41 -52.73 -18.73
CA THR A 222 0.18 -53.92 -17.89
C THR A 222 -1.28 -54.20 -17.52
N ALA A 223 -2.19 -53.28 -17.81
CA ALA A 223 -3.62 -53.41 -17.56
C ALA A 223 -4.44 -53.30 -18.87
N ASP A 224 -5.72 -53.68 -18.82
CA ASP A 224 -6.57 -53.73 -20.00
C ASP A 224 -6.76 -52.34 -20.66
N ASN A 225 -6.78 -52.34 -21.99
CA ASN A 225 -6.91 -51.16 -22.86
C ASN A 225 -5.83 -50.08 -22.61
N THR A 226 -4.64 -50.47 -22.14
CA THR A 226 -3.53 -49.53 -21.90
C THR A 226 -2.69 -49.22 -23.14
N ILE A 227 -2.07 -48.04 -23.16
CA ILE A 227 -1.11 -47.64 -24.19
C ILE A 227 0.16 -47.10 -23.51
N ALA A 228 1.33 -47.63 -23.86
CA ALA A 228 2.63 -47.16 -23.39
C ALA A 228 3.60 -46.99 -24.57
N LEU A 229 3.77 -45.76 -25.07
CA LEU A 229 4.66 -45.45 -26.20
C LEU A 229 5.87 -44.61 -25.73
N GLY A 230 7.09 -45.08 -25.98
CA GLY A 230 8.32 -44.33 -25.68
C GLY A 230 9.51 -45.18 -25.25
N ASN A 231 10.26 -44.69 -24.27
CA ASN A 231 11.24 -45.46 -23.53
C ASN A 231 10.81 -45.49 -22.05
N GLN A 232 10.67 -46.68 -21.46
CA GLN A 232 10.23 -46.84 -20.06
C GLN A 232 8.88 -46.17 -19.72
N ALA A 233 8.01 -45.95 -20.72
CA ALA A 233 6.65 -45.49 -20.47
C ALA A 233 5.86 -46.59 -19.74
N THR A 234 5.04 -46.21 -18.77
CA THR A 234 4.30 -47.14 -17.90
C THR A 234 2.82 -46.75 -17.87
N ALA A 235 1.95 -47.61 -18.39
CA ALA A 235 0.51 -47.53 -18.27
C ALA A 235 0.00 -48.77 -17.52
N SER A 236 -0.37 -48.60 -16.25
CA SER A 236 -0.53 -49.72 -15.29
C SER A 236 -1.91 -49.82 -14.64
N ALA A 237 -2.92 -49.14 -15.18
CA ALA A 237 -4.31 -49.18 -14.74
C ALA A 237 -5.24 -49.21 -15.96
N ILE A 238 -6.48 -49.66 -15.79
CA ILE A 238 -7.42 -49.85 -16.91
C ILE A 238 -7.61 -48.53 -17.67
N GLY A 239 -7.50 -48.57 -19.00
CA GLY A 239 -7.64 -47.39 -19.87
C GLY A 239 -6.53 -46.34 -19.74
N ALA A 240 -5.49 -46.58 -18.94
CA ALA A 240 -4.39 -45.65 -18.74
C ALA A 240 -3.50 -45.52 -19.99
N GLN A 241 -3.01 -44.32 -20.27
CA GLN A 241 -2.23 -44.03 -21.47
C GLN A 241 -1.00 -43.19 -21.14
N ALA A 242 0.19 -43.69 -21.50
CA ALA A 242 1.48 -43.06 -21.27
C ALA A 242 2.22 -42.85 -22.60
N TYR A 243 2.57 -41.60 -22.89
CA TYR A 243 3.24 -41.18 -24.11
C TYR A 243 4.50 -40.37 -23.76
N GLY A 244 5.68 -40.88 -24.11
CA GLY A 244 6.98 -40.23 -23.89
C GLY A 244 7.90 -41.00 -22.93
N SER A 245 9.18 -40.60 -22.88
CA SER A 245 10.17 -41.29 -22.04
C SER A 245 9.80 -41.19 -20.56
N ASN A 246 9.72 -42.32 -19.87
CA ASN A 246 9.37 -42.40 -18.44
C ASN A 246 8.01 -41.76 -18.10
N ALA A 247 7.12 -41.58 -19.09
CA ALA A 247 5.74 -41.17 -18.84
C ALA A 247 5.00 -42.25 -18.04
N LYS A 248 4.23 -41.86 -17.03
CA LYS A 248 3.61 -42.78 -16.07
C LYS A 248 2.12 -42.48 -15.89
N ALA A 249 1.26 -43.35 -16.42
CA ALA A 249 -0.18 -43.31 -16.19
C ALA A 249 -0.56 -44.51 -15.30
N THR A 250 -0.79 -44.25 -14.01
CA THR A 250 -0.95 -45.32 -12.99
C THR A 250 -2.34 -45.42 -12.38
N ALA A 251 -3.26 -44.56 -12.78
CA ALA A 251 -4.65 -44.57 -12.35
C ALA A 251 -5.59 -44.79 -13.54
N THR A 252 -6.82 -45.24 -13.26
CA THR A 252 -7.83 -45.57 -14.27
C THR A 252 -8.14 -44.36 -15.16
N ASP A 253 -8.22 -44.58 -16.47
CA ASP A 253 -8.47 -43.57 -17.50
C ASP A 253 -7.51 -42.35 -17.45
N ALA A 254 -6.33 -42.50 -16.85
CA ALA A 254 -5.37 -41.42 -16.71
C ALA A 254 -4.49 -41.28 -17.97
N LEU A 255 -4.17 -40.04 -18.36
CA LEU A 255 -3.33 -39.73 -19.52
C LEU A 255 -2.06 -38.99 -19.08
N ALA A 256 -0.89 -39.60 -19.28
CA ALA A 256 0.42 -38.98 -19.08
C ALA A 256 1.08 -38.72 -20.43
N PHE A 257 1.21 -37.45 -20.82
CA PHE A 257 1.76 -37.06 -22.12
C PHE A 257 2.98 -36.14 -21.95
N GLY A 258 4.17 -36.67 -22.19
CA GLY A 258 5.45 -35.97 -22.11
C GLY A 258 6.48 -36.72 -21.25
N THR A 259 7.77 -36.41 -21.44
CA THR A 259 8.86 -37.03 -20.69
C THR A 259 8.69 -36.81 -19.18
N ASN A 260 8.73 -37.89 -18.38
CA ASN A 260 8.45 -37.89 -16.94
C ASN A 260 7.07 -37.33 -16.53
N ALA A 261 6.09 -37.23 -17.43
CA ALA A 261 4.73 -36.87 -17.05
C ALA A 261 4.12 -37.97 -16.16
N GLN A 262 3.43 -37.61 -15.08
CA GLN A 262 2.85 -38.57 -14.12
C GLN A 262 1.38 -38.28 -13.86
N ALA A 263 0.52 -39.12 -14.43
CA ALA A 263 -0.92 -39.13 -14.20
C ALA A 263 -1.27 -40.28 -13.22
N ASN A 264 -1.30 -39.92 -11.94
CA ASN A 264 -1.47 -40.84 -10.80
C ASN A 264 -2.84 -40.68 -10.11
N VAL A 265 -3.76 -39.93 -10.72
CA VAL A 265 -5.13 -39.70 -10.25
C VAL A 265 -6.09 -40.14 -11.36
N ALA A 266 -7.20 -40.78 -11.00
CA ALA A 266 -8.16 -41.30 -11.97
C ALA A 266 -8.75 -40.16 -12.83
N ASN A 267 -9.12 -40.50 -14.07
CA ASN A 267 -9.75 -39.58 -15.03
C ASN A 267 -9.00 -38.23 -15.21
N SER A 268 -7.69 -38.23 -14.97
CA SER A 268 -6.86 -37.02 -14.92
C SER A 268 -5.74 -37.05 -15.95
N ILE A 269 -5.27 -35.87 -16.33
CA ILE A 269 -4.30 -35.68 -17.42
C ILE A 269 -3.08 -34.92 -16.91
N ALA A 270 -1.88 -35.48 -17.12
CA ALA A 270 -0.60 -34.78 -16.98
C ALA A 270 -0.05 -34.43 -18.38
N MET A 271 -0.07 -33.14 -18.74
CA MET A 271 0.36 -32.63 -20.03
C MET A 271 1.71 -31.92 -19.94
N GLY A 272 2.67 -32.34 -20.75
CA GLY A 272 4.02 -31.76 -20.83
C GLY A 272 5.02 -32.45 -19.90
N ALA A 273 6.31 -32.20 -20.17
CA ALA A 273 7.39 -32.87 -19.46
C ALA A 273 7.40 -32.56 -17.95
N ASN A 274 7.64 -33.56 -17.12
CA ASN A 274 7.62 -33.49 -15.66
C ASN A 274 6.30 -33.00 -15.02
N SER A 275 5.20 -32.93 -15.78
CA SER A 275 3.89 -32.55 -15.22
C SER A 275 3.33 -33.65 -14.33
N THR A 276 2.66 -33.29 -13.23
CA THR A 276 2.10 -34.26 -12.28
C THR A 276 0.65 -33.93 -11.94
N THR A 277 -0.23 -34.94 -11.90
CA THR A 277 -1.61 -34.76 -11.42
C THR A 277 -1.65 -34.77 -9.89
N GLY A 278 -2.14 -33.70 -9.28
CA GLY A 278 -2.59 -33.71 -7.88
C GLY A 278 -4.04 -34.20 -7.74
N ASN A 279 -4.47 -34.49 -6.51
CA ASN A 279 -5.87 -34.86 -6.26
C ASN A 279 -6.81 -33.71 -6.68
N ALA A 280 -7.96 -34.06 -7.27
CA ALA A 280 -9.02 -33.11 -7.56
C ALA A 280 -9.61 -32.54 -6.26
N VAL A 281 -9.58 -31.20 -6.11
CA VAL A 281 -10.11 -30.50 -4.94
C VAL A 281 -11.40 -29.79 -5.31
N GLY A 282 -12.50 -30.19 -4.68
CA GLY A 282 -13.79 -29.51 -4.82
C GLY A 282 -13.79 -28.15 -4.11
N VAL A 283 -14.11 -27.09 -4.84
CA VAL A 283 -14.31 -25.73 -4.30
C VAL A 283 -15.79 -25.39 -4.45
N SER A 284 -16.48 -25.16 -3.33
CA SER A 284 -17.91 -24.84 -3.29
C SER A 284 -18.20 -23.33 -3.33
N SER A 285 -17.26 -22.52 -2.88
CA SER A 285 -17.41 -21.06 -2.79
C SER A 285 -16.07 -20.34 -2.72
N VAL A 286 -16.07 -19.06 -3.10
CA VAL A 286 -14.93 -18.14 -2.94
C VAL A 286 -15.35 -16.97 -2.05
N THR A 287 -14.52 -16.60 -1.07
CA THR A 287 -14.79 -15.45 -0.18
C THR A 287 -13.95 -14.25 -0.59
N VAL A 288 -14.60 -13.11 -0.87
CA VAL A 288 -13.95 -11.85 -1.24
C VAL A 288 -14.48 -10.75 -0.32
N GLY A 289 -13.59 -10.05 0.38
CA GLY A 289 -13.97 -8.96 1.31
C GLY A 289 -14.86 -9.40 2.47
N GLY A 290 -14.80 -10.67 2.88
CA GLY A 290 -15.68 -11.25 3.91
C GLY A 290 -17.04 -11.74 3.40
N ILE A 291 -17.37 -11.52 2.12
CA ILE A 291 -18.60 -12.04 1.49
C ILE A 291 -18.28 -13.33 0.72
N THR A 292 -19.06 -14.38 0.96
CA THR A 292 -18.90 -15.68 0.30
C THR A 292 -19.81 -15.80 -0.92
N TYR A 293 -19.22 -16.12 -2.07
CA TYR A 293 -19.90 -16.31 -3.35
C TYR A 293 -19.88 -17.80 -3.72
N PRO A 294 -21.02 -18.43 -4.04
CA PRO A 294 -21.05 -19.81 -4.52
C PRO A 294 -20.41 -19.90 -5.92
N VAL A 295 -19.78 -21.04 -6.22
CA VAL A 295 -19.23 -21.36 -7.55
C VAL A 295 -19.81 -22.67 -8.08
N TYR A 296 -19.66 -22.90 -9.38
CA TYR A 296 -20.14 -24.11 -10.07
C TYR A 296 -18.98 -25.03 -10.44
N GLY A 297 -19.26 -26.31 -10.69
CA GLY A 297 -18.22 -27.32 -10.91
C GLY A 297 -17.56 -27.83 -9.62
N THR A 298 -18.29 -27.80 -8.50
CA THR A 298 -17.78 -28.04 -7.13
C THR A 298 -17.29 -29.47 -6.87
N SER A 299 -17.54 -30.42 -7.78
CA SER A 299 -17.22 -31.84 -7.65
C SER A 299 -16.45 -32.33 -8.88
N PRO A 300 -15.16 -31.96 -9.03
CA PRO A 300 -14.32 -32.38 -10.14
C PRO A 300 -14.03 -33.89 -10.09
N VAL A 301 -14.13 -34.56 -11.23
CA VAL A 301 -13.82 -36.01 -11.37
C VAL A 301 -12.34 -36.31 -11.57
N GLY A 302 -11.53 -35.29 -11.85
CA GLY A 302 -10.11 -35.38 -12.14
C GLY A 302 -9.50 -34.00 -12.36
N VAL A 303 -8.22 -33.94 -12.71
CA VAL A 303 -7.49 -32.69 -12.99
C VAL A 303 -6.82 -32.69 -14.37
N PHE A 304 -6.74 -31.52 -14.98
CA PHE A 304 -5.87 -31.27 -16.14
C PHE A 304 -4.64 -30.49 -15.65
N SER A 305 -3.52 -31.18 -15.48
CA SER A 305 -2.28 -30.59 -14.98
C SER A 305 -1.28 -30.34 -16.09
N VAL A 306 -0.82 -29.09 -16.22
CA VAL A 306 0.19 -28.65 -17.19
C VAL A 306 1.59 -28.48 -16.57
N GLY A 307 1.79 -28.88 -15.31
CA GLY A 307 3.05 -28.70 -14.59
C GLY A 307 3.12 -29.54 -13.32
N ALA A 308 4.09 -29.24 -12.47
CA ALA A 308 4.19 -29.76 -11.10
C ALA A 308 4.23 -28.58 -10.13
N PRO A 309 3.99 -28.77 -8.82
CA PRO A 309 4.13 -27.69 -7.83
C PRO A 309 5.54 -27.09 -7.85
N GLY A 310 5.64 -25.76 -7.99
CA GLY A 310 6.90 -25.03 -8.20
C GLY A 310 7.48 -25.11 -9.62
N ALA A 311 6.77 -25.74 -10.55
CA ALA A 311 7.09 -25.86 -11.97
C ALA A 311 5.83 -25.64 -12.82
N GLU A 312 5.05 -24.61 -12.47
CA GLU A 312 3.84 -24.19 -13.16
C GLU A 312 4.14 -23.65 -14.56
N ARG A 313 3.17 -23.78 -15.48
CA ARG A 313 3.29 -23.27 -16.85
C ARG A 313 2.23 -22.22 -17.16
N GLN A 314 2.63 -21.22 -17.94
CA GLN A 314 1.68 -20.29 -18.55
C GLN A 314 0.85 -21.02 -19.60
N ILE A 315 -0.47 -20.88 -19.53
CA ILE A 315 -1.39 -21.32 -20.58
C ILE A 315 -1.68 -20.09 -21.45
N THR A 316 -1.13 -20.08 -22.67
CA THR A 316 -1.25 -18.95 -23.62
C THR A 316 -2.28 -19.26 -24.70
N ASN A 317 -2.70 -18.23 -25.46
CA ASN A 317 -3.71 -18.32 -26.51
C ASN A 317 -5.10 -18.82 -26.03
N VAL A 318 -5.43 -18.60 -24.76
CA VAL A 318 -6.73 -18.93 -24.16
C VAL A 318 -7.77 -17.89 -24.61
N ALA A 319 -8.76 -18.33 -25.39
CA ALA A 319 -9.92 -17.52 -25.77
C ALA A 319 -10.72 -17.09 -24.52
N ALA A 320 -11.55 -16.05 -24.64
CA ALA A 320 -12.38 -15.61 -23.51
C ALA A 320 -13.42 -16.69 -23.15
N GLY A 321 -13.41 -17.16 -21.90
CA GLY A 321 -14.40 -18.11 -21.39
C GLY A 321 -15.79 -17.46 -21.31
N ARG A 322 -16.86 -18.26 -21.33
CA ARG A 322 -18.22 -17.73 -21.16
C ARG A 322 -18.36 -17.15 -19.75
N VAL A 323 -18.84 -15.91 -19.64
CA VAL A 323 -19.12 -15.27 -18.33
C VAL A 323 -20.62 -15.40 -18.06
N SER A 324 -20.99 -16.30 -17.16
CA SER A 324 -22.36 -16.51 -16.69
C SER A 324 -22.34 -17.11 -15.29
N ALA A 325 -23.46 -17.05 -14.57
CA ALA A 325 -23.55 -17.54 -13.20
C ALA A 325 -23.11 -19.00 -13.05
N THR A 326 -23.41 -19.86 -14.03
CA THR A 326 -23.15 -21.30 -14.00
C THR A 326 -21.91 -21.72 -14.80
N SER A 327 -21.03 -20.79 -15.17
CA SER A 327 -19.89 -21.10 -16.04
C SER A 327 -18.80 -21.89 -15.30
N THR A 328 -18.18 -22.83 -16.02
CA THR A 328 -17.01 -23.60 -15.60
C THR A 328 -15.83 -23.40 -16.55
N ASP A 329 -15.89 -22.39 -17.43
CA ASP A 329 -14.83 -22.08 -18.37
C ASP A 329 -13.66 -21.36 -17.67
N ALA A 330 -12.43 -21.55 -18.18
CA ALA A 330 -11.29 -20.75 -17.74
C ALA A 330 -11.46 -19.28 -18.15
N ILE A 331 -11.21 -18.36 -17.20
CA ILE A 331 -11.23 -16.91 -17.43
C ILE A 331 -9.82 -16.47 -17.87
N ASN A 332 -9.74 -15.70 -18.96
CA ASN A 332 -8.46 -15.17 -19.45
C ASN A 332 -8.17 -13.74 -18.91
N GLY A 333 -6.95 -13.25 -19.18
CA GLY A 333 -6.49 -11.96 -18.67
C GLY A 333 -7.29 -10.75 -19.13
N SER A 334 -7.90 -10.75 -20.33
CA SER A 334 -8.65 -9.58 -20.81
C SER A 334 -10.01 -9.45 -20.11
N GLN A 335 -10.63 -10.56 -19.72
CA GLN A 335 -11.87 -10.59 -18.93
C GLN A 335 -11.66 -10.09 -17.50
N LEU A 336 -10.56 -10.51 -16.86
CA LEU A 336 -10.17 -9.99 -15.55
C LEU A 336 -9.83 -8.50 -15.63
N ASN A 337 -9.11 -8.07 -16.67
CA ASN A 337 -8.81 -6.65 -16.89
C ASN A 337 -10.07 -5.80 -17.14
N ALA A 338 -11.07 -6.31 -17.88
CA ALA A 338 -12.35 -5.62 -18.06
C ALA A 338 -13.07 -5.44 -16.70
N THR A 339 -13.05 -6.45 -15.85
CA THR A 339 -13.60 -6.38 -14.48
C THR A 339 -12.86 -5.33 -13.63
N ASN A 340 -11.51 -5.32 -13.67
CA ASN A 340 -10.69 -4.35 -12.95
C ASN A 340 -10.93 -2.90 -13.44
N GLN A 341 -11.13 -2.69 -14.74
CA GLN A 341 -11.49 -1.38 -15.28
C GLN A 341 -12.87 -0.90 -14.82
N ALA A 342 -13.85 -1.81 -14.69
CA ALA A 342 -15.17 -1.49 -14.12
C ALA A 342 -15.05 -1.10 -12.63
N VAL A 343 -14.27 -1.84 -11.84
CA VAL A 343 -13.99 -1.52 -10.42
C VAL A 343 -13.28 -0.17 -10.28
N ASN A 344 -12.27 0.12 -11.11
CA ASN A 344 -11.59 1.41 -11.11
C ASN A 344 -12.55 2.56 -11.46
N SER A 345 -13.42 2.36 -12.45
CA SER A 345 -14.44 3.35 -12.84
C SER A 345 -15.43 3.63 -11.72
N LEU A 346 -15.84 2.61 -10.97
CA LEU A 346 -16.69 2.75 -9.78
C LEU A 346 -15.97 3.48 -8.64
N SER A 347 -14.69 3.18 -8.41
CA SER A 347 -13.84 3.84 -7.41
C SER A 347 -13.69 5.34 -7.70
N THR A 348 -13.31 5.70 -8.93
CA THR A 348 -13.20 7.11 -9.37
C THR A 348 -14.54 7.83 -9.24
N SER A 349 -15.64 7.22 -9.70
CA SER A 349 -16.99 7.80 -9.59
C SER A 349 -17.40 8.06 -8.13
N THR A 350 -17.09 7.12 -7.24
CA THR A 350 -17.34 7.25 -5.78
C THR A 350 -16.52 8.39 -5.18
N ALA A 351 -15.23 8.50 -5.53
CA ALA A 351 -14.36 9.58 -5.07
C ALA A 351 -14.85 10.96 -5.55
N SER A 352 -15.24 11.09 -6.82
CA SER A 352 -15.80 12.34 -7.38
C SER A 352 -17.12 12.74 -6.71
N ASN A 353 -18.00 11.78 -6.40
CA ASN A 353 -19.25 12.04 -5.67
C ASN A 353 -18.97 12.51 -4.23
N ILE A 354 -18.02 11.89 -3.51
CA ILE A 354 -17.61 12.31 -2.17
C ILE A 354 -17.00 13.72 -2.20
N ALA A 355 -16.13 14.01 -3.17
CA ALA A 355 -15.54 15.35 -3.33
C ALA A 355 -16.63 16.41 -3.58
N SER A 356 -17.58 16.14 -4.46
CA SER A 356 -18.71 17.03 -4.77
C SER A 356 -19.64 17.24 -3.58
N LEU A 357 -19.85 16.19 -2.77
CA LEU A 357 -20.59 16.32 -1.51
C LEU A 357 -19.83 17.19 -0.51
N SER A 358 -18.50 17.06 -0.42
CA SER A 358 -17.68 17.88 0.49
C SER A 358 -17.69 19.37 0.12
N THR A 359 -17.65 19.71 -1.18
CA THR A 359 -17.73 21.12 -1.64
C THR A 359 -19.14 21.68 -1.44
N GLY A 360 -20.18 20.87 -1.65
CA GLY A 360 -21.56 21.22 -1.32
C GLY A 360 -21.77 21.51 0.17
N ILE A 361 -21.26 20.66 1.05
CA ILE A 361 -21.27 20.86 2.50
C ILE A 361 -20.47 22.13 2.89
N GLY A 362 -19.31 22.36 2.26
CA GLY A 362 -18.52 23.58 2.44
C GLY A 362 -19.30 24.85 2.06
N SER A 363 -19.98 24.83 0.92
CA SER A 363 -20.80 25.95 0.43
C SER A 363 -22.04 26.20 1.30
N LEU A 364 -22.65 25.13 1.84
CA LEU A 364 -23.74 25.25 2.80
C LEU A 364 -23.26 25.84 4.13
N SER A 365 -22.08 25.44 4.60
CA SER A 365 -21.44 25.97 5.81
C SER A 365 -21.13 27.47 5.69
N THR A 366 -20.56 27.93 4.56
CA THR A 366 -20.30 29.35 4.33
C THR A 366 -21.59 30.16 4.13
N GLY A 367 -22.60 29.61 3.46
CA GLY A 367 -23.91 30.23 3.30
C GLY A 367 -24.65 30.40 4.63
N LEU A 368 -24.62 29.38 5.49
CA LEU A 368 -25.17 29.44 6.85
C LEU A 368 -24.42 30.45 7.72
N SER A 369 -23.09 30.48 7.64
CA SER A 369 -22.24 31.46 8.35
C SER A 369 -22.51 32.91 7.91
N SER A 370 -22.75 33.13 6.62
CA SER A 370 -23.14 34.43 6.07
C SER A 370 -24.54 34.84 6.54
N THR A 371 -25.50 33.91 6.55
CA THR A 371 -26.85 34.13 7.08
C THR A 371 -26.81 34.50 8.57
N ASN A 372 -26.00 33.81 9.36
CA ASN A 372 -25.80 34.10 10.78
C ASN A 372 -25.16 35.49 11.01
N SER A 373 -24.15 35.85 10.22
CA SER A 373 -23.53 37.18 10.26
C SER A 373 -24.49 38.30 9.87
N ASN A 374 -25.31 38.08 8.84
CA ASN A 374 -26.35 39.02 8.40
C ASN A 374 -27.45 39.18 9.47
N LEU A 375 -27.90 38.09 10.08
CA LEU A 375 -28.87 38.12 11.19
C LEU A 375 -28.31 38.87 12.41
N THR A 376 -27.04 38.62 12.76
CA THR A 376 -26.34 39.32 13.85
C THR A 376 -26.21 40.81 13.56
N SER A 377 -25.87 41.17 12.32
CA SER A 377 -25.75 42.57 11.87
C SER A 377 -27.11 43.27 11.90
N LEU A 378 -28.16 42.63 11.36
CA LEU A 378 -29.53 43.14 11.39
C LEU A 378 -30.06 43.31 12.82
N SER A 379 -29.80 42.34 13.71
CA SER A 379 -30.13 42.43 15.14
C SER A 379 -29.43 43.64 15.78
N THR A 380 -28.13 43.84 15.47
CA THR A 380 -27.35 44.96 15.98
C THR A 380 -27.90 46.30 15.46
N SER A 381 -28.08 46.46 14.15
CA SER A 381 -28.65 47.67 13.54
C SER A 381 -30.07 47.97 14.01
N THR A 382 -30.90 46.95 14.24
CA THR A 382 -32.26 47.12 14.79
C THR A 382 -32.18 47.60 16.24
N SER A 383 -31.29 47.02 17.06
CA SER A 383 -31.09 47.45 18.45
C SER A 383 -30.56 48.88 18.56
N THR A 384 -29.63 49.29 17.68
CA THR A 384 -29.10 50.66 17.67
C THR A 384 -30.11 51.67 17.14
N ALA A 385 -30.92 51.30 16.15
CA ALA A 385 -32.03 52.12 15.67
C ALA A 385 -33.11 52.33 16.76
N ILE A 386 -33.51 51.26 17.46
CA ILE A 386 -34.44 51.35 18.61
C ILE A 386 -33.85 52.22 19.71
N ASN A 387 -32.57 52.04 20.06
CA ASN A 387 -31.91 52.86 21.09
C ASN A 387 -31.81 54.34 20.68
N SER A 388 -31.52 54.62 19.40
CA SER A 388 -31.45 55.99 18.86
C SER A 388 -32.83 56.66 18.81
N LEU A 389 -33.88 55.89 18.51
CA LEU A 389 -35.26 56.36 18.58
C LEU A 389 -35.67 56.62 20.04
N SER A 390 -35.23 55.78 20.98
CA SER A 390 -35.44 55.96 22.42
C SER A 390 -34.76 57.24 22.95
N THR A 391 -33.50 57.48 22.60
CA THR A 391 -32.80 58.72 23.00
C THR A 391 -33.37 59.96 22.31
N GLY A 392 -33.75 59.85 21.04
CA GLY A 392 -34.44 60.91 20.30
C GLY A 392 -35.79 61.28 20.93
N LEU A 393 -36.61 60.29 21.25
CA LEU A 393 -37.89 60.49 21.93
C LEU A 393 -37.71 61.08 23.34
N SER A 394 -36.72 60.59 24.10
CA SER A 394 -36.37 61.18 25.40
C SER A 394 -35.94 62.64 25.27
N SER A 395 -35.20 62.99 24.22
CA SER A 395 -34.77 64.37 23.95
C SER A 395 -35.95 65.27 23.59
N THR A 396 -36.87 64.80 22.73
CA THR A 396 -38.13 65.50 22.42
C THR A 396 -38.99 65.69 23.67
N ASN A 397 -39.10 64.68 24.54
CA ASN A 397 -39.82 64.77 25.81
C ASN A 397 -39.21 65.82 26.75
N SER A 398 -37.87 65.84 26.87
CA SER A 398 -37.14 66.85 27.64
C SER A 398 -37.35 68.25 27.08
N ASN A 399 -37.24 68.43 25.76
CA ASN A 399 -37.47 69.72 25.09
C ASN A 399 -38.91 70.22 25.27
N LEU A 400 -39.91 69.33 25.17
CA LEU A 400 -41.31 69.65 25.42
C LEU A 400 -41.55 70.05 26.89
N THR A 401 -40.89 69.36 27.82
CA THR A 401 -40.92 69.71 29.26
C THR A 401 -40.29 71.08 29.51
N SER A 402 -39.13 71.37 28.91
CA SER A 402 -38.44 72.66 29.00
C SER A 402 -39.25 73.80 28.37
N LEU A 403 -39.89 73.56 27.23
CA LEU A 403 -40.78 74.53 26.58
C LEU A 403 -42.03 74.77 27.42
N SER A 404 -42.68 73.72 27.92
CA SER A 404 -43.84 73.83 28.83
C SER A 404 -43.49 74.66 30.07
N THR A 405 -42.34 74.38 30.70
CA THR A 405 -41.81 75.13 31.84
C THR A 405 -41.58 76.60 31.46
N SER A 406 -40.85 76.88 30.36
CA SER A 406 -40.53 78.23 29.90
C SER A 406 -41.78 79.05 29.52
N THR A 407 -42.79 78.38 28.95
CA THR A 407 -44.07 79.02 28.61
C THR A 407 -44.85 79.36 29.88
N SER A 408 -44.85 78.46 30.88
CA SER A 408 -45.50 78.70 32.18
C SER A 408 -44.84 79.85 32.96
N THR A 409 -43.51 79.93 32.98
CA THR A 409 -42.78 81.03 33.64
C THR A 409 -42.89 82.34 32.87
N GLY A 410 -42.93 82.30 31.54
CA GLY A 410 -43.20 83.45 30.69
C GLY A 410 -44.59 84.05 30.91
N ILE A 411 -45.64 83.22 30.92
CA ILE A 411 -47.00 83.63 31.26
C ILE A 411 -47.08 84.16 32.70
N GLY A 412 -46.42 83.49 33.66
CA GLY A 412 -46.31 83.97 35.04
C GLY A 412 -45.67 85.36 35.14
N SER A 413 -44.56 85.58 34.43
CA SER A 413 -43.85 86.88 34.40
C SER A 413 -44.65 87.98 33.71
N LEU A 414 -45.42 87.63 32.67
CA LEU A 414 -46.35 88.56 32.02
C LEU A 414 -47.51 88.92 32.96
N SER A 415 -48.01 87.97 33.76
CA SER A 415 -49.07 88.22 34.73
C SER A 415 -48.62 89.15 35.87
N THR A 416 -47.40 89.01 36.37
CA THR A 416 -46.84 89.92 37.38
C THR A 416 -46.54 91.29 36.79
N GLY A 417 -46.01 91.37 35.57
CA GLY A 417 -45.81 92.62 34.84
C GLY A 417 -47.11 93.39 34.59
N LEU A 418 -48.18 92.71 34.17
CA LEU A 418 -49.49 93.32 33.99
C LEU A 418 -50.08 93.80 35.33
N SER A 419 -49.85 93.06 36.43
CA SER A 419 -50.25 93.48 37.78
C SER A 419 -49.55 94.76 38.24
N THR A 420 -48.25 94.94 37.92
CA THR A 420 -47.53 96.19 38.25
C THR A 420 -47.95 97.37 37.36
N THR A 421 -48.27 97.14 36.08
CA THR A 421 -48.93 98.16 35.23
C THR A 421 -50.30 98.57 35.78
N ASN A 422 -51.12 97.61 36.19
CA ASN A 422 -52.44 97.90 36.77
C ASN A 422 -52.32 98.75 38.06
N SER A 423 -51.35 98.42 38.91
CA SER A 423 -51.06 99.16 40.15
C SER A 423 -50.58 100.59 39.88
N THR A 424 -49.75 100.81 38.87
CA THR A 424 -49.27 102.16 38.52
C THR A 424 -50.35 103.03 37.88
N VAL A 425 -51.22 102.45 37.05
CA VAL A 425 -52.42 103.15 36.52
C VAL A 425 -53.37 103.56 37.65
N ALA A 426 -53.58 102.67 38.64
CA ALA A 426 -54.37 103.00 39.83
C ALA A 426 -53.78 104.19 40.60
N SER A 427 -52.47 104.20 40.89
CA SER A 427 -51.81 105.34 41.54
C SER A 427 -51.95 106.65 40.74
N LEU A 428 -51.79 106.61 39.41
CA LEU A 428 -51.94 107.81 38.57
C LEU A 428 -53.37 108.38 38.64
N SER A 429 -54.40 107.54 38.70
CA SER A 429 -55.80 108.00 38.83
C SER A 429 -56.04 108.80 40.12
N THR A 430 -55.41 108.41 41.24
CA THR A 430 -55.50 109.15 42.50
C THR A 430 -54.80 110.51 42.43
N GLY A 431 -53.66 110.58 41.73
CA GLY A 431 -52.91 111.83 41.53
C GLY A 431 -53.67 112.88 40.72
N VAL A 432 -54.36 112.45 39.65
CA VAL A 432 -55.18 113.34 38.82
C VAL A 432 -56.38 113.90 39.60
N THR A 433 -56.99 113.09 40.47
CA THR A 433 -58.13 113.51 41.30
C THR A 433 -57.73 114.65 42.26
N ASN A 434 -56.60 114.51 42.95
CA ASN A 434 -56.11 115.52 43.90
C ASN A 434 -55.78 116.88 43.28
N LEU A 435 -55.41 116.93 41.99
CA LEU A 435 -55.18 118.19 41.27
C LEU A 435 -56.49 118.96 40.99
N GLY A 436 -57.60 118.25 40.77
CA GLY A 436 -58.90 118.85 40.49
C GLY A 436 -59.43 119.67 41.67
N ASP A 437 -59.27 119.16 42.89
CA ASP A 437 -59.78 119.80 44.11
C ASP A 437 -59.02 121.08 44.47
N GLN A 438 -57.72 121.16 44.16
CA GLN A 438 -56.90 122.35 44.45
C GLN A 438 -57.28 123.56 43.58
N VAL A 439 -57.69 123.34 42.33
CA VAL A 439 -58.03 124.43 41.40
C VAL A 439 -59.35 125.12 41.78
N ASN A 440 -60.33 124.36 42.29
CA ASN A 440 -61.63 124.92 42.69
C ASN A 440 -61.53 125.86 43.92
N GLN A 441 -60.68 125.52 44.90
CA GLN A 441 -60.48 126.33 46.13
C GLN A 441 -59.86 127.72 45.84
N LEU A 442 -59.02 127.81 44.81
CA LEU A 442 -58.32 129.04 44.45
C LEU A 442 -59.27 130.07 43.78
N SER A 443 -60.28 129.59 43.05
CA SER A 443 -61.25 130.44 42.34
C SER A 443 -62.15 131.25 43.28
N THR A 444 -62.59 130.66 44.40
CA THR A 444 -63.50 131.30 45.37
C THR A 444 -62.84 132.35 46.26
N THR A 445 -61.51 132.35 46.37
CA THR A 445 -60.78 133.12 47.39
C THR A 445 -60.49 134.57 46.99
N ILE A 446 -60.45 134.89 45.69
CA ILE A 446 -60.01 136.21 45.17
C ILE A 446 -61.12 137.29 45.23
N ASN A 447 -62.40 136.91 45.21
CA ASN A 447 -63.50 137.87 44.99
C ASN A 447 -63.99 138.67 46.22
N ASN A 448 -63.48 138.41 47.44
CA ASN A 448 -64.25 138.71 48.67
C ASN A 448 -63.56 139.55 49.77
N ASN A 449 -62.40 140.19 49.59
CA ASN A 449 -61.78 140.91 50.73
C ASN A 449 -60.98 142.20 50.44
N THR A 450 -61.70 143.31 50.28
CA THR A 450 -61.15 144.68 50.23
C THR A 450 -61.15 145.36 51.62
N THR A 451 -61.00 144.63 52.73
CA THR A 451 -61.04 145.20 54.10
C THR A 451 -60.11 144.55 55.14
N ARG A 452 -58.94 145.18 55.33
CA ARG A 452 -58.25 145.47 56.62
C ARG A 452 -57.98 144.34 57.67
N ALA A 453 -56.68 144.04 57.80
CA ALA A 453 -55.87 144.12 59.04
C ALA A 453 -55.77 142.98 60.11
N ALA A 454 -54.51 142.74 60.52
CA ALA A 454 -53.98 142.40 61.86
C ALA A 454 -53.87 140.93 62.40
N ASN A 455 -52.62 140.45 62.45
CA ASN A 455 -51.89 139.70 63.51
C ASN A 455 -52.19 138.22 63.92
N ASN A 456 -51.07 137.45 64.00
CA ASN A 456 -50.73 136.28 64.85
C ASN A 456 -51.57 134.98 64.73
N THR A 457 -51.05 133.74 64.87
CA THR A 457 -49.71 133.08 65.07
C THR A 457 -49.91 131.56 64.78
N GLY A 458 -48.98 130.67 64.42
CA GLY A 458 -47.50 130.61 64.49
C GLY A 458 -47.01 129.64 65.59
N ILE A 459 -45.95 128.80 65.48
CA ILE A 459 -44.94 128.46 64.43
C ILE A 459 -44.30 127.07 64.79
N ALA A 460 -44.05 126.12 63.86
CA ALA A 460 -42.85 125.23 63.82
C ALA A 460 -42.91 124.11 62.71
N ALA A 461 -41.84 123.73 62.01
CA ALA A 461 -40.43 124.17 62.06
C ALA A 461 -39.88 124.47 60.65
N ASP A 462 -39.30 125.66 60.49
CA ASP A 462 -38.55 126.11 59.30
C ASP A 462 -37.38 127.03 59.74
N MET A 463 -36.35 127.13 58.92
CA MET A 463 -34.96 127.42 59.27
C MET A 463 -34.64 128.92 59.41
N ASN A 464 -35.26 129.64 60.35
CA ASN A 464 -34.95 131.06 60.59
C ASN A 464 -35.05 131.55 62.06
N GLY A 465 -34.16 131.08 62.93
CA GLY A 465 -33.92 131.68 64.26
C GLY A 465 -32.94 132.87 64.20
N THR A 466 -33.11 133.87 65.08
CA THR A 466 -32.23 135.06 65.19
C THR A 466 -31.42 135.09 66.50
N GLY A 467 -30.88 133.93 66.87
CA GLY A 467 -29.86 133.71 67.90
C GLY A 467 -28.88 132.63 67.39
N ASN A 468 -27.77 132.39 68.09
CA ASN A 468 -26.52 131.83 67.53
C ASN A 468 -26.53 130.45 66.84
N ASP A 469 -27.64 129.70 66.80
CA ASP A 469 -27.75 128.42 66.08
C ASP A 469 -28.45 128.57 64.72
N ARG A 470 -27.76 129.18 63.73
CA ARG A 470 -28.19 129.24 62.33
C ARG A 470 -27.30 128.37 61.43
N PRO A 471 -27.86 127.56 60.52
CA PRO A 471 -27.18 127.22 59.27
C PRO A 471 -27.16 128.47 58.39
N THR A 472 -25.98 128.93 57.98
CA THR A 472 -25.82 130.08 57.08
C THR A 472 -25.33 129.62 55.71
N VAL A 473 -26.09 129.93 54.66
CA VAL A 473 -25.59 129.90 53.29
C VAL A 473 -24.45 130.93 53.21
N THR A 474 -23.26 130.49 52.84
CA THR A 474 -22.18 131.38 52.39
C THR A 474 -22.18 131.40 50.87
N ALA A 475 -21.45 132.33 50.26
CA ALA A 475 -21.56 132.74 48.87
C ALA A 475 -21.21 131.69 47.77
N GLY A 476 -21.08 130.39 48.08
CA GLY A 476 -20.90 129.31 47.10
C GLY A 476 -22.19 128.55 46.77
N SER A 477 -22.31 128.02 45.56
CA SER A 477 -23.51 127.29 45.11
C SER A 477 -23.44 125.79 45.44
N ASN A 478 -24.55 125.20 45.90
CA ASN A 478 -24.63 123.76 46.23
C ASN A 478 -23.62 123.27 47.29
N SER A 479 -23.33 124.12 48.29
CA SER A 479 -22.46 123.82 49.43
C SER A 479 -23.21 123.86 50.76
N VAL A 480 -22.70 123.19 51.78
CA VAL A 480 -23.23 123.18 53.15
C VAL A 480 -22.15 123.68 54.10
N ALA A 481 -22.33 124.87 54.67
CA ALA A 481 -21.48 125.38 55.75
C ALA A 481 -22.06 124.97 57.11
N ILE A 482 -21.29 124.21 57.89
CA ILE A 482 -21.71 123.65 59.19
C ILE A 482 -20.98 124.41 60.30
N GLY A 483 -21.73 125.20 61.09
CA GLY A 483 -21.26 125.98 62.24
C GLY A 483 -21.31 127.50 62.06
N ALA A 484 -21.36 128.25 63.17
CA ALA A 484 -21.36 129.72 63.14
C ALA A 484 -20.04 130.27 62.57
N ASN A 485 -20.13 131.30 61.72
CA ASN A 485 -19.02 131.82 60.91
C ASN A 485 -18.34 130.77 60.00
N SER A 486 -18.91 129.56 59.84
CA SER A 486 -18.50 128.66 58.77
C SER A 486 -18.90 129.27 57.45
N ASN A 487 -17.94 129.32 56.55
CA ASN A 487 -18.05 129.90 55.24
C ASN A 487 -17.54 128.85 54.22
N ASP A 488 -18.20 128.70 53.08
CA ASP A 488 -17.73 127.81 52.01
C ASP A 488 -16.61 128.45 51.17
N GLY A 489 -16.15 129.65 51.54
CA GLY A 489 -15.18 130.46 50.80
C GLY A 489 -15.66 130.89 49.42
N GLY A 490 -16.98 130.86 49.15
CA GLY A 490 -17.51 131.01 47.80
C GLY A 490 -17.33 129.76 46.92
N ARG A 491 -16.90 128.62 47.49
CA ARG A 491 -16.71 127.36 46.76
C ARG A 491 -18.02 126.61 46.66
N SER A 492 -18.25 126.02 45.49
CA SER A 492 -19.42 125.18 45.21
C SER A 492 -19.14 123.69 45.49
N ASN A 493 -20.18 122.91 45.82
CA ASN A 493 -20.13 121.46 46.07
C ASN A 493 -19.23 121.00 47.26
N VAL A 494 -19.25 121.71 48.40
CA VAL A 494 -18.46 121.30 49.59
C VAL A 494 -19.29 121.24 50.87
N VAL A 495 -18.90 120.35 51.80
CA VAL A 495 -19.21 120.52 53.23
C VAL A 495 -18.06 121.32 53.84
N SER A 496 -18.33 122.57 54.23
CA SER A 496 -17.35 123.41 54.93
C SER A 496 -17.62 123.44 56.42
N VAL A 497 -16.61 123.13 57.23
CA VAL A 497 -16.66 123.21 58.70
C VAL A 497 -15.88 124.42 59.24
N GLY A 498 -15.47 125.36 58.39
CA GLY A 498 -14.61 126.50 58.73
C GLY A 498 -14.82 127.67 57.78
N SER A 499 -13.90 128.65 57.77
CA SER A 499 -13.78 129.66 56.71
C SER A 499 -12.32 129.81 56.27
N ASP A 500 -12.07 130.64 55.28
CA ASP A 500 -10.75 131.04 54.80
C ASP A 500 -9.95 131.92 55.78
N THR A 501 -10.62 132.75 56.59
CA THR A 501 -10.02 133.49 57.72
C THR A 501 -10.08 132.74 59.06
N GLN A 502 -10.79 131.61 59.12
CA GLN A 502 -11.03 130.80 60.32
C GLN A 502 -11.14 129.31 59.95
N GLN A 503 -10.05 128.70 59.46
CA GLN A 503 -10.06 127.24 59.23
C GLN A 503 -10.26 126.50 60.54
N ARG A 504 -10.89 125.32 60.48
CA ARG A 504 -11.01 124.39 61.61
C ARG A 504 -10.29 123.10 61.26
N GLN A 505 -9.32 122.72 62.07
CA GLN A 505 -8.61 121.45 61.89
C GLN A 505 -9.57 120.29 62.16
N ILE A 506 -9.50 119.23 61.34
CA ILE A 506 -10.04 117.92 61.71
C ILE A 506 -8.92 117.19 62.47
N THR A 507 -8.70 117.56 63.73
CA THR A 507 -7.77 116.89 64.64
C THR A 507 -8.42 115.68 65.30
N ASN A 508 -7.60 114.81 65.91
CA ASN A 508 -8.03 113.55 66.51
C ASN A 508 -8.70 112.58 65.51
N VAL A 509 -8.35 112.68 64.23
CA VAL A 509 -8.53 111.60 63.25
C VAL A 509 -7.57 110.47 63.64
N ALA A 510 -8.06 109.61 64.54
CA ALA A 510 -7.48 108.31 64.82
C ALA A 510 -7.27 107.55 63.50
N PRO A 511 -6.38 106.54 63.45
CA PRO A 511 -6.33 105.63 62.31
C PRO A 511 -7.75 105.17 61.97
N GLY A 512 -8.24 105.52 60.77
CA GLY A 512 -9.59 105.15 60.31
C GLY A 512 -9.74 103.64 60.38
N THR A 513 -10.63 103.18 61.26
CA THR A 513 -10.88 101.75 61.47
C THR A 513 -12.05 101.26 60.62
N GLN A 514 -12.78 102.19 59.98
CA GLN A 514 -13.88 101.95 59.05
C GLN A 514 -13.67 102.62 57.69
N GLY A 515 -14.43 102.20 56.68
CA GLY A 515 -14.24 102.59 55.27
C GLY A 515 -14.79 103.96 54.84
N THR A 516 -15.50 104.67 55.72
CA THR A 516 -15.96 106.05 55.51
C THR A 516 -15.23 107.07 56.38
N ASP A 517 -14.26 106.61 57.18
CA ASP A 517 -13.45 107.47 58.05
C ASP A 517 -12.48 108.31 57.21
N ALA A 518 -12.10 109.48 57.73
CA ALA A 518 -10.95 110.19 57.19
C ALA A 518 -9.69 109.35 57.43
N VAL A 519 -9.00 108.95 56.35
CA VAL A 519 -7.73 108.23 56.45
C VAL A 519 -6.65 109.18 56.97
N ASN A 520 -5.91 108.76 58.01
CA ASN A 520 -4.78 109.56 58.48
C ASN A 520 -3.46 109.18 57.77
N VAL A 521 -2.53 110.14 57.74
CA VAL A 521 -1.30 110.06 56.92
C VAL A 521 -0.39 108.89 57.31
N ASN A 522 -0.46 108.44 58.57
CA ASN A 522 0.34 107.30 59.04
C ASN A 522 -0.16 105.97 58.46
N GLN A 523 -1.49 105.77 58.36
CA GLN A 523 -2.05 104.55 57.79
C GLN A 523 -1.71 104.37 56.30
N LEU A 524 -1.82 105.44 55.52
CA LEU A 524 -1.56 105.38 54.08
C LEU A 524 -0.10 104.95 53.80
N THR A 525 0.84 105.48 54.58
CA THR A 525 2.26 105.12 54.52
C THR A 525 2.53 103.66 54.93
N GLN A 526 1.74 103.13 55.87
CA GLN A 526 1.89 101.76 56.39
C GLN A 526 1.34 100.69 55.41
N VAL A 527 0.20 100.97 54.75
CA VAL A 527 -0.42 100.06 53.77
C VAL A 527 0.47 99.85 52.55
N GLN A 528 1.06 100.92 52.00
CA GLN A 528 1.94 100.84 50.83
C GLN A 528 3.17 99.93 51.09
N THR A 529 3.71 99.95 52.30
CA THR A 529 4.88 99.14 52.68
C THR A 529 4.51 97.66 52.85
N THR A 530 3.37 97.37 53.48
CA THR A 530 2.96 96.00 53.85
C THR A 530 2.63 95.12 52.64
N LEU A 531 1.94 95.66 51.62
CA LEU A 531 1.48 94.86 50.48
C LEU A 531 2.65 94.39 49.58
N SER A 532 3.70 95.22 49.44
CA SER A 532 4.92 94.87 48.69
C SER A 532 5.68 93.69 49.33
N THR A 533 5.71 93.63 50.65
CA THR A 533 6.40 92.56 51.40
C THR A 533 5.64 91.23 51.38
N ALA A 534 4.31 91.24 51.29
CA ALA A 534 3.50 90.01 51.29
C ALA A 534 3.64 89.19 50.01
N LEU A 535 3.60 89.82 48.82
CA LEU A 535 3.65 89.10 47.53
C LEU A 535 5.03 88.46 47.27
N SER A 536 6.11 89.06 47.76
CA SER A 536 7.46 88.48 47.64
C SER A 536 7.65 87.22 48.50
N GLY A 537 6.97 87.11 49.65
CA GLY A 537 7.01 85.95 50.53
C GLY A 537 6.40 84.67 49.91
N GLN A 538 5.25 84.78 49.25
CA GLN A 538 4.59 83.62 48.60
C GLN A 538 5.41 83.05 47.43
N GLN A 539 6.09 83.91 46.66
CA GLN A 539 6.97 83.46 45.58
C GLN A 539 8.17 82.64 46.09
N GLY A 540 8.68 82.96 47.29
CA GLY A 540 9.80 82.25 47.92
C GLY A 540 9.48 80.79 48.26
N GLN A 541 8.27 80.51 48.75
CA GLN A 541 7.86 79.15 49.15
C GLN A 541 7.71 78.21 47.94
N ILE A 542 7.20 78.71 46.82
CA ILE A 542 7.06 77.93 45.57
C ILE A 542 8.44 77.62 44.98
N ASN A 543 9.36 78.57 45.00
CA ASN A 543 10.74 78.37 44.52
C ASN A 543 11.49 77.30 45.35
N ALA A 544 11.25 77.22 46.67
CA ALA A 544 11.86 76.21 47.54
C ALA A 544 11.42 74.77 47.19
N LEU A 545 10.13 74.56 46.94
CA LEU A 545 9.59 73.24 46.55
C LEU A 545 10.13 72.80 45.18
N GLY A 546 10.27 73.73 44.22
CA GLY A 546 10.92 73.48 42.93
C GLY A 546 12.39 73.08 43.06
N SER A 547 13.14 73.74 43.95
CA SER A 547 14.55 73.42 44.22
C SER A 547 14.74 72.01 44.80
N GLN A 548 13.87 71.60 45.74
CA GLN A 548 13.97 70.29 46.40
C GLN A 548 13.66 69.11 45.44
N LEU A 549 12.77 69.30 44.46
CA LEU A 549 12.54 68.34 43.38
C LEU A 549 13.75 68.24 42.43
N GLN A 550 14.36 69.37 42.06
CA GLN A 550 15.57 69.37 41.21
C GLN A 550 16.78 68.72 41.91
N GLN A 551 16.95 68.92 43.22
CA GLN A 551 18.05 68.33 43.98
C GLN A 551 17.95 66.79 44.05
N THR A 552 16.73 66.25 44.11
CA THR A 552 16.48 64.79 44.10
C THR A 552 16.82 64.17 42.74
N ASP A 553 16.40 64.81 41.64
CA ASP A 553 16.74 64.40 40.27
C ASP A 553 18.26 64.45 40.00
N GLN A 554 18.95 65.45 40.52
CA GLN A 554 20.40 65.58 40.38
C GLN A 554 21.19 64.48 41.11
N MET A 555 20.76 64.10 42.33
CA MET A 555 21.39 63.02 43.09
C MET A 555 21.26 61.65 42.41
N ALA A 556 20.08 61.34 41.85
CA ALA A 556 19.86 60.09 41.12
C ALA A 556 20.79 59.97 39.88
N LYS A 557 20.96 61.07 39.14
CA LYS A 557 21.85 61.13 37.96
C LYS A 557 23.34 60.96 38.32
N GLN A 558 23.78 61.50 39.47
CA GLN A 558 25.14 61.31 39.98
C GLN A 558 25.43 59.85 40.33
N GLY A 559 24.49 59.14 40.97
CA GLY A 559 24.66 57.72 41.29
C GLY A 559 24.87 56.84 40.05
N ILE A 560 24.09 57.06 38.99
CA ILE A 560 24.22 56.31 37.72
C ILE A 560 25.57 56.61 37.05
N ALA A 561 26.02 57.87 37.05
CA ALA A 561 27.33 58.23 36.51
C ALA A 561 28.47 57.51 37.27
N ALA A 562 28.43 57.48 38.60
CA ALA A 562 29.46 56.83 39.42
C ALA A 562 29.63 55.33 39.09
N VAL A 563 28.54 54.59 38.86
CA VAL A 563 28.59 53.18 38.45
C VAL A 563 29.10 53.03 37.02
N GLY A 564 28.67 53.89 36.10
CA GLY A 564 29.19 53.92 34.73
C GLY A 564 30.70 54.18 34.64
N ALA A 565 31.27 54.94 35.58
CA ALA A 565 32.71 55.18 35.66
C ALA A 565 33.49 53.99 36.23
N MET A 566 32.90 53.19 37.12
CA MET A 566 33.52 51.94 37.59
C MET A 566 33.55 50.86 36.51
N ALA A 567 32.56 50.83 35.62
CA ALA A 567 32.48 49.88 34.51
C ALA A 567 33.48 50.15 33.37
N SER A 568 34.00 51.38 33.24
CA SER A 568 34.94 51.76 32.17
C SER A 568 36.42 51.49 32.49
N ILE A 569 36.72 50.78 33.58
CA ILE A 569 38.10 50.50 34.00
C ILE A 569 38.62 49.18 33.39
N PRO A 570 39.76 49.17 32.68
CA PRO A 570 40.34 47.94 32.11
C PRO A 570 40.69 46.89 33.17
N GLN A 571 40.65 45.61 32.78
CA GLN A 571 41.05 44.49 33.64
C GLN A 571 42.55 44.18 33.55
N LEU A 572 43.10 43.62 34.64
CA LEU A 572 44.52 43.28 34.77
C LEU A 572 44.95 42.25 33.71
N ASP A 573 45.97 42.62 32.94
CA ASP A 573 46.56 41.83 31.85
C ASP A 573 47.13 40.47 32.31
N ARG A 574 47.41 39.60 31.33
CA ARG A 574 47.73 38.20 31.67
C ARG A 574 49.05 38.02 32.41
N ASP A 575 50.04 38.85 32.11
CA ASP A 575 51.42 38.69 32.60
C ASP A 575 51.79 39.70 33.70
N ALA A 576 50.81 40.45 34.22
CA ALA A 576 50.97 41.41 35.31
C ALA A 576 50.34 40.90 36.63
N ASN A 577 51.05 41.07 37.74
CA ASN A 577 50.60 40.62 39.07
C ASN A 577 49.82 41.70 39.85
N PHE A 578 49.90 42.96 39.46
CA PHE A 578 49.16 44.08 40.04
C PHE A 578 48.83 45.11 38.96
N GLY A 579 47.67 45.76 39.07
CA GLY A 579 47.29 46.88 38.22
C GLY A 579 46.29 47.80 38.90
N MET A 580 46.35 49.08 38.58
CA MET A 580 45.42 50.10 39.04
C MET A 580 44.94 50.89 37.84
N GLY A 581 43.63 51.07 37.74
CA GLY A 581 42.99 51.77 36.63
C GLY A 581 42.05 52.87 37.12
N ILE A 582 41.88 53.91 36.30
CA ILE A 582 40.96 55.01 36.54
C ILE A 582 39.97 55.05 35.38
N GLY A 583 38.69 55.09 35.72
CA GLY A 583 37.59 55.18 34.78
C GLY A 583 36.88 56.50 34.96
N THR A 584 36.31 57.03 33.88
CA THR A 584 35.42 58.19 33.94
C THR A 584 34.15 57.92 33.16
N SER A 585 33.10 58.66 33.47
CA SER A 585 31.85 58.64 32.72
C SER A 585 31.19 60.02 32.74
N THR A 586 30.19 60.20 31.89
CA THR A 586 29.26 61.33 32.01
C THR A 586 27.86 60.82 31.67
N PHE A 587 26.88 61.05 32.54
CA PHE A 587 25.50 60.65 32.35
C PHE A 587 24.57 61.85 32.55
N LEU A 588 23.83 62.24 31.49
CA LEU A 588 22.89 63.37 31.47
C LEU A 588 23.47 64.66 32.12
N GLY A 589 24.74 64.96 31.84
CA GLY A 589 25.47 66.14 32.32
C GLY A 589 26.23 65.96 33.64
N GLN A 590 25.98 64.91 34.42
CA GLN A 590 26.75 64.60 35.63
C GLN A 590 28.02 63.81 35.27
N LYS A 591 29.18 64.30 35.72
CA LYS A 591 30.49 63.68 35.50
C LYS A 591 30.86 62.79 36.68
N ALA A 592 31.53 61.66 36.42
CA ALA A 592 32.01 60.77 37.46
C ALA A 592 33.41 60.25 37.16
N MET A 593 34.12 59.89 38.23
CA MET A 593 35.41 59.23 38.19
C MET A 593 35.40 58.05 39.15
N ALA A 594 36.11 56.99 38.80
CA ALA A 594 36.28 55.82 39.63
C ALA A 594 37.72 55.31 39.57
N VAL A 595 38.16 54.71 40.67
CA VAL A 595 39.48 54.09 40.80
C VAL A 595 39.28 52.63 41.17
N ASN A 596 40.08 51.76 40.56
CA ASN A 596 40.06 50.33 40.84
C ASN A 596 41.49 49.80 40.96
N MET A 597 41.70 48.94 41.95
CA MET A 597 42.93 48.17 42.12
C MET A 597 42.62 46.69 41.93
N GLN A 598 43.49 45.99 41.20
CA GLN A 598 43.41 44.55 40.94
C GLN A 598 44.77 43.91 41.25
N ALA A 599 44.75 42.75 41.91
CA ALA A 599 45.94 41.97 42.21
C ALA A 599 45.71 40.50 41.83
N ARG A 600 46.71 39.87 41.21
CA ARG A 600 46.76 38.43 40.98
C ARG A 600 47.45 37.77 42.17
N ILE A 601 46.68 37.04 42.97
CA ILE A 601 47.13 36.40 44.21
C ILE A 601 47.88 35.08 43.92
N THR A 602 47.44 34.34 42.90
CA THR A 602 48.11 33.16 42.33
C THR A 602 47.83 33.11 40.82
N GLU A 603 48.50 32.26 40.02
CA GLU A 603 48.22 32.13 38.57
C GLU A 603 46.72 32.12 38.23
N ASN A 604 45.94 31.44 39.09
CA ASN A 604 44.52 31.17 38.93
C ASN A 604 43.59 32.06 39.77
N LEU A 605 44.08 33.02 40.59
CA LEU A 605 43.24 33.85 41.45
C LEU A 605 43.53 35.34 41.30
N LYS A 606 42.50 36.13 40.98
CA LYS A 606 42.51 37.60 40.99
C LYS A 606 41.56 38.14 42.06
N ALA A 607 41.93 39.25 42.70
CA ALA A 607 41.08 40.03 43.60
C ALA A 607 41.04 41.49 43.12
N SER A 608 39.91 42.17 43.30
CA SER A 608 39.73 43.56 42.90
C SER A 608 38.85 44.37 43.87
N ILE A 609 39.13 45.66 43.97
CA ILE A 609 38.34 46.64 44.73
C ILE A 609 38.20 47.92 43.91
N ASN A 610 36.98 48.45 43.81
CA ASN A 610 36.68 49.68 43.08
C ASN A 610 35.86 50.67 43.93
N GLY A 611 36.02 51.96 43.62
CA GLY A 611 35.23 53.02 44.21
C GLY A 611 34.99 54.12 43.18
N GLY A 612 33.75 54.56 43.03
CA GLY A 612 33.31 55.60 42.11
C GLY A 612 32.64 56.76 42.83
N PHE A 613 32.86 57.97 42.33
CA PHE A 613 32.37 59.21 42.91
C PHE A 613 31.89 60.16 41.81
N SER A 614 30.74 60.79 42.06
CA SER A 614 30.12 61.78 41.18
C SER A 614 29.46 62.85 42.03
N GLY A 615 29.93 64.09 41.94
CA GLY A 615 29.49 65.17 42.84
C GLY A 615 29.67 64.79 44.31
N GLY A 616 28.58 64.77 45.07
CA GLY A 616 28.56 64.37 46.48
C GLY A 616 28.30 62.88 46.73
N GLN A 617 27.92 62.11 45.70
CA GLN A 617 27.56 60.69 45.80
C GLN A 617 28.82 59.81 45.71
N LYS A 618 28.89 58.76 46.56
CA LYS A 618 30.01 57.81 46.64
C LYS A 618 29.49 56.38 46.60
N VAL A 619 30.14 55.50 45.84
CA VAL A 619 29.79 54.08 45.69
C VAL A 619 31.07 53.24 45.72
N ILE A 620 31.05 52.09 46.39
CA ILE A 620 32.23 51.20 46.58
C ILE A 620 31.83 49.75 46.30
N GLY A 621 32.69 48.98 45.63
CA GLY A 621 32.50 47.56 45.36
C GLY A 621 33.81 46.76 45.46
N ALA A 622 33.71 45.46 45.71
CA ALA A 622 34.86 44.54 45.75
C ALA A 622 34.46 43.17 45.20
N GLY A 623 35.42 42.44 44.64
CA GLY A 623 35.19 41.13 44.02
C GLY A 623 36.44 40.26 43.95
N MET A 624 36.24 38.95 43.77
CA MET A 624 37.28 37.96 43.57
C MET A 624 36.90 37.04 42.41
N LEU A 625 37.89 36.60 41.64
CA LEU A 625 37.69 35.81 40.43
C LEU A 625 38.76 34.72 40.33
N TYR A 626 38.32 33.47 40.29
CA TYR A 626 39.18 32.28 40.17
C TYR A 626 39.02 31.66 38.78
N GLN A 627 40.13 31.26 38.15
CA GLN A 627 40.19 30.75 36.79
C GLN A 627 41.03 29.46 36.78
N TRP A 628 40.41 28.33 36.43
CA TRP A 628 41.14 27.08 36.17
C TRP A 628 41.67 27.06 34.72
N LYS A 629 42.71 26.26 34.46
CA LYS A 629 43.37 26.15 33.14
C LYS A 629 42.52 25.38 32.13
#